data_AF-A0A9X3F287-F1
#
_entry.id   AF-A0A9X3F287-F1
#
_cell.length_a   1.000
_cell.length_b   1.000
_cell.length_c   1.000
_cell.angle_alpha   90.00
_cell.angle_beta   90.00
_cell.angle_gamma   90.00
#
_symmetry.space_group_name_H-M   'P 1'
#
loop_
_entity.id
_entity.type
_entity.pdbx_description
1 polymer ?
#
loop_
_entity_poly.entity_id
_entity_poly.type
_entity_poly.pdbx_seq_one_letter_code
_entity_poly.pdbx_strand_id
1 'polypeptide(L)'
;MKLQDKYNYDSTILGLNNQYIASNDGSFFVNHPCVLIHDHTLIPDKTYLLITGFTPKGMYYSVVKFIDCYHDNVLLHIFILDIHSKEILNVQIDFNELENQCPWILLDESSLKMVTDKVADQLEVYDYCSGDTGK
;
A
#
# COMPACT_ATOMS: atom_id res chain seq x y z
N MET A 1 -18.04 -4.08 -1.69
CA MET A 1 -17.43 -2.99 -2.48
C MET A 1 -15.96 -2.95 -2.09
N LYS A 2 -15.05 -3.19 -3.03
CA LYS A 2 -13.61 -3.23 -2.74
C LYS A 2 -13.09 -1.80 -2.60
N LEU A 3 -12.04 -1.59 -1.79
CA LEU A 3 -11.42 -0.27 -1.66
C LEU A 3 -11.10 0.27 -3.07
N GLN A 4 -10.42 -0.56 -3.86
CA GLN A 4 -10.05 -0.37 -5.26
C GLN A 4 -11.16 0.12 -6.20
N ASP A 5 -12.43 -0.28 -5.98
CA ASP A 5 -13.56 0.17 -6.79
C ASP A 5 -13.92 1.65 -6.53
N LYS A 6 -13.45 2.23 -5.41
CA LYS A 6 -13.68 3.63 -4.99
C LYS A 6 -12.50 4.57 -5.31
N TYR A 7 -11.31 4.02 -5.59
CA TYR A 7 -10.12 4.82 -5.92
C TYR A 7 -9.87 4.67 -7.41
N ASN A 8 -10.09 5.75 -8.16
CA ASN A 8 -9.67 5.82 -9.55
C ASN A 8 -8.15 5.70 -9.58
N TYR A 9 -7.70 4.47 -9.79
CA TYR A 9 -6.50 4.18 -10.52
C TYR A 9 -6.46 5.11 -11.74
N ASP A 10 -5.40 5.92 -11.87
CA ASP A 10 -5.27 6.82 -13.00
C ASP A 10 -4.87 6.04 -14.25
N SER A 11 -5.87 5.38 -14.83
CA SER A 11 -5.78 4.69 -16.12
C SER A 11 -5.55 5.64 -17.30
N THR A 12 -5.49 6.97 -17.10
CA THR A 12 -5.34 7.93 -18.20
C THR A 12 -3.94 7.91 -18.80
N ILE A 13 -2.93 7.41 -18.08
CA ILE A 13 -1.60 7.15 -18.67
C ILE A 13 -1.56 5.73 -19.25
N LEU A 14 -2.23 5.57 -20.40
CA LEU A 14 -2.14 4.37 -21.23
C LEU A 14 -0.67 4.00 -21.46
N GLY A 15 -0.25 2.84 -20.95
CA GLY A 15 1.08 2.29 -21.15
C GLY A 15 2.02 2.30 -19.94
N LEU A 16 1.65 2.91 -18.81
CA LEU A 16 2.42 2.83 -17.55
C LEU A 16 1.78 1.92 -16.49
N ASN A 17 0.68 1.25 -16.84
CA ASN A 17 -0.02 0.38 -15.91
C ASN A 17 0.81 -0.87 -15.59
N ASN A 18 0.82 -1.29 -14.33
CA ASN A 18 1.57 -2.46 -13.86
C ASN A 18 3.06 -2.38 -14.19
N GLN A 19 3.63 -1.19 -14.01
CA GLN A 19 5.05 -0.93 -14.26
C GLN A 19 5.84 -0.76 -12.98
N TYR A 20 7.10 -1.21 -13.07
CA TYR A 20 8.16 -1.00 -12.12
C TYR A 20 9.33 -0.33 -12.84
N ILE A 21 9.82 0.79 -12.30
CA ILE A 21 11.01 1.47 -12.80
C ILE A 21 11.89 1.83 -11.60
N ALA A 22 13.11 1.31 -11.57
CA ALA A 22 14.13 1.74 -10.63
C ALA A 22 14.76 3.04 -11.12
N SER A 23 14.77 4.06 -10.27
CA SER A 23 15.38 5.36 -10.54
C SER A 23 16.85 5.37 -10.11
N ASN A 24 17.66 6.22 -10.75
CA ASN A 24 19.09 6.36 -10.43
C ASN A 24 19.36 6.92 -9.03
N ASP A 25 18.37 7.56 -8.40
CA ASP A 25 18.46 8.11 -7.05
C ASP A 25 18.08 7.09 -5.96
N GLY A 26 17.80 5.84 -6.33
CA GLY A 26 17.40 4.77 -5.42
C GLY A 26 15.90 4.76 -5.08
N SER A 27 15.09 5.61 -5.72
CA SER A 27 13.63 5.52 -5.65
C SER A 27 13.06 4.52 -6.66
N PHE A 28 11.82 4.09 -6.46
CA PHE A 28 11.16 3.10 -7.31
C PHE A 28 9.75 3.54 -7.68
N PHE A 29 9.51 3.71 -8.97
CA PHE A 29 8.17 3.94 -9.49
C PHE A 29 7.42 2.61 -9.59
N VAL A 30 6.26 2.51 -8.93
CA VAL A 30 5.39 1.33 -8.90
C VAL A 30 3.95 1.75 -9.16
N ASN A 31 3.49 1.59 -10.39
CA ASN A 31 2.10 1.89 -10.75
C ASN A 31 1.23 0.65 -10.68
N HIS A 32 0.68 0.37 -9.49
CA HIS A 32 -0.21 -0.76 -9.24
C HIS A 32 -1.37 -0.37 -8.31
N PRO A 33 -2.58 -0.95 -8.46
CA PRO A 33 -3.73 -0.68 -7.57
C PRO A 33 -3.48 -0.92 -6.08
N CYS A 34 -2.49 -1.76 -5.73
CA CYS A 34 -2.12 -2.03 -4.33
C CYS A 34 -1.14 -0.99 -3.75
N VAL A 35 -0.64 -0.06 -4.58
CA VAL A 35 0.32 0.97 -4.19
C VAL A 35 -0.31 2.35 -4.44
N LEU A 36 -0.95 2.89 -3.40
CA LEU A 36 -1.67 4.17 -3.43
C LEU A 36 -0.78 5.26 -2.81
N ILE A 37 0.31 5.58 -3.47
CA ILE A 37 1.31 6.55 -3.03
C ILE A 37 1.29 7.74 -3.99
N HIS A 38 1.53 8.95 -3.49
CA HIS A 38 1.67 10.14 -4.32
C HIS A 38 2.79 9.93 -5.36
N ASP A 39 2.49 10.23 -6.62
CA ASP A 39 3.37 10.02 -7.77
C ASP A 39 3.88 8.57 -7.96
N HIS A 40 3.22 7.59 -7.33
CA HIS A 40 3.54 6.16 -7.43
C HIS A 40 4.99 5.81 -7.07
N THR A 41 5.69 6.65 -6.30
CA THR A 41 7.13 6.51 -6.07
C THR A 41 7.43 6.09 -4.63
N LEU A 42 8.06 4.92 -4.49
CA LEU A 42 8.61 4.40 -3.24
C LEU A 42 10.01 4.99 -3.01
N ILE A 43 10.22 5.53 -1.81
CA ILE A 43 11.48 6.17 -1.41
C ILE A 43 12.03 5.40 -0.20
N PRO A 44 13.27 4.87 -0.26
CA PRO A 44 13.89 4.18 0.86
C PRO A 44 13.83 4.98 2.15
N ASP A 45 13.66 4.29 3.27
CA ASP A 45 13.53 4.82 4.63
C ASP A 45 12.32 5.74 4.90
N LYS A 46 11.50 6.04 3.89
CA LYS A 46 10.25 6.79 4.06
C LYS A 46 9.19 5.91 4.74
N THR A 47 8.38 6.56 5.57
CA THR A 47 7.28 5.94 6.31
C THR A 47 6.02 5.88 5.46
N TYR A 48 5.34 4.74 5.52
CA TYR A 48 4.10 4.42 4.83
C TYR A 48 3.14 3.71 5.79
N LEU A 49 1.90 3.52 5.33
CA LEU A 49 0.87 2.73 6.01
C LEU A 49 0.58 1.48 5.17
N LEU A 50 0.74 0.31 5.76
CA LEU A 50 0.34 -0.96 5.16
C LEU A 50 -1.03 -1.35 5.68
N ILE A 51 -2.05 -1.29 4.84
CA ILE A 51 -3.38 -1.82 5.15
C ILE A 51 -3.44 -3.29 4.75
N THR A 52 -3.85 -4.16 5.67
CA THR A 52 -3.94 -5.61 5.44
C THR A 52 -5.36 -6.17 5.58
N GLY A 53 -6.32 -5.32 5.95
CA GLY A 53 -7.71 -5.76 6.09
C GLY A 53 -8.70 -4.62 6.23
N PHE A 54 -9.93 -4.90 5.79
CA PHE A 54 -11.09 -4.03 5.95
C PHE A 54 -12.16 -4.76 6.76
N THR A 55 -12.76 -4.06 7.70
CA THR A 55 -13.97 -4.49 8.40
C THR A 55 -15.08 -3.47 8.19
N PRO A 56 -16.35 -3.84 8.44
CA PRO A 56 -17.44 -2.88 8.44
C PRO A 56 -17.27 -1.71 9.43
N LYS A 57 -16.33 -1.81 10.38
CA LYS A 57 -16.10 -0.81 11.43
C LYS A 57 -14.82 0.02 11.20
N GLY A 58 -13.89 -0.45 10.37
CA GLY A 58 -12.56 0.15 10.30
C GLY A 58 -11.60 -0.59 9.38
N MET A 59 -10.42 -0.02 9.19
CA MET A 59 -9.31 -0.63 8.47
C MET A 59 -8.19 -0.99 9.45
N TYR A 60 -7.53 -2.13 9.22
CA TYR A 60 -6.33 -2.52 9.96
C TYR A 60 -5.10 -2.06 9.20
N TYR A 61 -4.25 -1.27 9.85
CA TYR A 61 -3.02 -0.79 9.26
C TYR A 61 -1.84 -0.94 10.22
N SER A 62 -0.65 -1.07 9.63
CA SER A 62 0.64 -0.97 10.32
C SER A 62 1.42 0.21 9.76
N VAL A 63 2.15 0.91 10.63
CA VAL A 63 3.12 1.92 10.22
C VAL A 63 4.42 1.21 9.84
N VAL A 64 4.86 1.39 8.59
CA VAL A 64 6.00 0.67 8.03
C VAL A 64 7.01 1.63 7.40
N LYS A 65 8.28 1.24 7.34
CA LYS A 65 9.28 1.90 6.51
C LYS A 65 9.57 1.07 5.26
N PHE A 66 9.65 1.72 4.12
CA PHE A 66 10.10 1.05 2.91
C PHE A 66 11.62 0.83 2.95
N ILE A 67 12.07 -0.39 2.65
CA ILE A 67 13.49 -0.74 2.60
C ILE A 67 13.96 -0.74 1.14
N ASP A 68 13.39 -1.63 0.33
CA ASP A 68 13.83 -1.88 -1.04
C ASP A 68 12.76 -2.67 -1.81
N CYS A 69 12.85 -2.71 -3.14
CA CYS A 69 12.05 -3.60 -3.97
C CYS A 69 12.78 -4.05 -5.25
N TYR A 70 12.51 -5.27 -5.68
CA TYR A 70 13.03 -5.81 -6.94
C TYR A 70 11.97 -6.61 -7.68
N HIS A 71 12.09 -6.65 -9.00
CA HIS A 71 11.20 -7.41 -9.88
C HIS A 71 11.94 -8.61 -10.49
N ASP A 72 11.41 -9.82 -10.34
CA ASP A 72 12.05 -11.06 -10.83
C ASP A 72 11.48 -11.59 -12.16
N ASN A 73 10.77 -10.74 -12.89
CA ASN A 73 9.98 -11.01 -14.10
C ASN A 73 8.59 -11.59 -13.87
N VAL A 74 8.29 -12.08 -12.66
CA VAL A 74 6.97 -12.61 -12.31
C VAL A 74 6.35 -11.74 -11.24
N LEU A 75 7.09 -11.49 -10.17
CA LEU A 75 6.64 -10.77 -9.00
C LEU A 75 7.50 -9.53 -8.76
N LEU A 76 6.84 -8.46 -8.35
CA LEU A 76 7.51 -7.36 -7.66
C LEU A 76 7.51 -7.68 -6.17
N HIS A 77 8.70 -7.84 -5.61
CA HIS A 77 8.94 -8.01 -4.19
C HIS A 77 9.20 -6.65 -3.55
N ILE A 78 8.44 -6.31 -2.51
CA ILE A 78 8.57 -5.06 -1.76
C ILE A 78 8.89 -5.41 -0.31
N PHE A 79 10.04 -4.95 0.16
CA PHE A 79 10.49 -5.16 1.53
C PHE A 79 10.18 -3.93 2.38
N ILE A 80 9.47 -4.17 3.47
CA ILE A 80 9.05 -3.13 4.41
C ILE A 80 9.37 -3.56 5.84
N LEU A 81 9.82 -2.62 6.66
CA LEU A 81 10.04 -2.82 8.09
C LEU A 81 8.81 -2.34 8.85
N ASP A 82 8.14 -3.23 9.56
CA ASP A 82 7.13 -2.82 10.55
C ASP A 82 7.82 -2.07 11.71
N ILE A 83 7.41 -0.82 11.96
CA ILE A 83 8.09 0.03 12.94
C ILE A 83 7.89 -0.48 14.37
N HIS A 84 6.79 -1.19 14.64
CA HIS A 84 6.44 -1.66 15.98
C HIS A 84 7.04 -3.03 16.24
N SER A 85 6.77 -4.02 15.39
CA SER A 85 7.28 -5.39 15.58
C SER A 85 8.76 -5.53 15.26
N LYS A 86 9.32 -4.57 14.50
CA LYS A 86 10.69 -4.63 13.94
C LYS A 86 10.89 -5.78 12.96
N GLU A 87 9.81 -6.39 12.48
CA GLU A 87 9.87 -7.46 11.49
C GLU A 87 9.97 -6.88 10.08
N ILE A 88 10.75 -7.55 9.25
CA ILE A 88 10.79 -7.27 7.80
C ILE A 88 9.72 -8.13 7.14
N LEU A 89 8.78 -7.47 6.48
CA LEU A 89 7.73 -8.10 5.69
C LEU A 89 8.11 -8.03 4.21
N ASN A 90 7.84 -9.10 3.48
CA ASN A 90 7.92 -9.15 2.02
C ASN A 90 6.49 -9.20 1.48
N VAL A 91 6.04 -8.10 0.90
CA VAL A 91 4.75 -8.04 0.21
C VAL A 91 4.99 -8.10 -1.30
N GLN A 92 4.09 -8.80 -2.00
CA GLN A 92 4.30 -9.18 -3.40
C GLN A 92 3.16 -8.67 -4.27
N ILE A 93 3.51 -8.29 -5.50
CA ILE A 93 2.57 -7.94 -6.58
C ILE A 93 2.87 -8.86 -7.76
N ASP A 94 1.85 -9.54 -8.27
CA ASP A 94 1.90 -10.17 -9.60
C ASP A 94 1.29 -9.20 -10.62
N PHE A 95 2.14 -8.68 -11.52
CA PHE A 95 1.68 -7.75 -12.56
C PHE A 95 0.87 -8.43 -13.67
N ASN A 96 0.92 -9.77 -13.76
CA ASN A 96 0.20 -10.56 -14.75
C ASN A 96 -1.18 -11.02 -14.26
N GLU A 97 -1.48 -10.85 -12.97
CA GLU A 97 -2.77 -11.24 -12.41
C GLU A 97 -3.87 -10.29 -12.92
N LEU A 98 -4.78 -10.83 -13.74
CA LEU A 98 -5.87 -10.08 -14.38
C LEU A 98 -6.93 -9.62 -13.38
N GLU A 99 -7.03 -10.31 -12.25
CA GLU A 99 -7.87 -9.90 -11.15
C GLU A 99 -7.03 -9.05 -10.20
N ASN A 100 -7.22 -7.73 -10.25
CA ASN A 100 -6.63 -6.77 -9.30
C ASN A 100 -7.18 -7.04 -7.88
N GLN A 101 -6.77 -8.12 -7.24
CA GLN A 101 -7.08 -8.40 -5.84
C GLN A 101 -5.88 -7.92 -5.03
N CYS A 102 -6.05 -6.84 -4.29
CA CYS A 102 -5.06 -6.32 -3.37
C CYS A 102 -5.35 -6.85 -1.97
N PRO A 103 -4.68 -7.95 -1.53
CA PRO A 103 -4.79 -8.43 -0.15
C PRO A 103 -4.19 -7.42 0.85
N TRP A 104 -3.34 -6.51 0.35
CA TRP A 104 -2.76 -5.41 1.09
C TRP A 104 -2.75 -4.14 0.23
N ILE A 105 -2.70 -2.98 0.88
CA ILE A 105 -2.58 -1.68 0.21
C ILE A 105 -1.53 -0.85 0.94
N LEU A 106 -0.56 -0.33 0.21
CA LEU A 106 0.46 0.57 0.74
C LEU A 106 0.09 2.02 0.41
N LEU A 107 0.10 2.89 1.43
CA LEU A 107 -0.33 4.28 1.34
C LEU A 107 0.72 5.20 1.95
N ASP A 108 0.81 6.43 1.45
CA ASP A 108 1.47 7.50 2.18
C ASP A 108 0.46 8.42 2.90
N GLU A 109 0.96 9.33 3.71
CA GLU A 109 0.16 10.27 4.49
C GLU A 109 -0.73 11.16 3.59
N SER A 110 -0.23 11.58 2.43
CA SER A 110 -0.99 12.37 1.45
C SER A 110 -2.18 11.59 0.89
N SER A 111 -2.02 10.30 0.62
CA SER A 111 -3.08 9.41 0.15
C SER A 111 -4.03 9.00 1.27
N LEU A 112 -3.59 9.00 2.54
CA LEU A 112 -4.46 8.72 3.68
C LEU A 112 -5.63 9.68 3.72
N LYS A 113 -5.40 10.99 3.54
CA LYS A 113 -6.47 11.99 3.51
C LYS A 113 -7.49 11.71 2.40
N MET A 114 -7.01 11.31 1.22
CA MET A 114 -7.88 10.92 0.11
C MET A 114 -8.71 9.67 0.43
N VAL A 115 -8.14 8.72 1.16
CA VAL A 115 -8.84 7.51 1.66
C VAL A 115 -9.86 7.89 2.74
N THR A 116 -9.49 8.69 3.73
CA THR A 116 -10.39 9.06 4.82
C THR A 116 -11.54 9.95 4.35
N ASP A 117 -11.29 10.94 3.48
CA ASP A 117 -12.33 11.86 3.00
C ASP A 117 -13.40 11.13 2.17
N LYS A 118 -13.03 10.05 1.47
CA LYS A 118 -13.96 9.22 0.66
C LYS A 118 -14.66 8.11 1.44
N VAL A 119 -14.21 7.83 2.67
CA VAL A 119 -14.82 6.84 3.57
C VAL A 119 -15.32 7.47 4.87
N ALA A 120 -15.35 8.80 4.95
CA ALA A 120 -15.77 9.59 6.12
C ALA A 120 -17.21 9.32 6.58
N ASP A 121 -18.04 8.66 5.76
CA ASP A 121 -19.37 8.21 6.18
C ASP A 121 -19.37 6.84 6.90
N GLN A 122 -18.26 6.08 6.95
CA GLN A 122 -18.28 4.65 7.33
C GLN A 122 -17.08 4.03 8.06
N LEU A 123 -15.97 4.73 8.37
CA LEU A 123 -14.81 4.07 9.02
C LEU A 123 -14.35 4.78 10.30
N GLU A 124 -14.29 4.03 11.40
CA GLU A 124 -13.42 4.34 12.54
C GLU A 124 -12.01 3.80 12.20
N VAL A 125 -10.99 4.65 12.31
CA VAL A 125 -9.60 4.27 12.05
C VAL A 125 -9.03 3.68 13.35
N TYR A 126 -8.77 2.38 13.36
CA TYR A 126 -8.18 1.69 14.51
C TYR A 126 -6.71 1.40 14.23
N ASP A 127 -5.85 1.97 15.08
CA ASP A 127 -4.45 1.56 15.17
C ASP A 127 -4.39 0.19 15.87
N TYR A 128 -3.63 -0.75 15.33
CA TYR A 128 -3.46 -2.09 15.92
C TYR A 128 -2.71 -2.05 17.27
N CYS A 129 -2.24 -0.88 17.71
CA CYS A 129 -1.42 -0.74 18.92
C CYS A 129 -2.18 -0.77 20.26
N SER A 130 -3.51 -0.73 20.31
CA SER A 130 -4.23 -0.94 21.58
C SER A 130 -4.65 -2.40 21.71
N GLY A 131 -3.69 -3.22 22.14
CA GLY A 131 -3.97 -4.52 22.73
C GLY A 131 -4.84 -4.32 23.98
N ASP A 132 -6.15 -4.37 23.80
CA ASP A 132 -7.10 -4.40 24.88
C ASP A 132 -6.99 -5.77 25.57
N THR A 133 -6.10 -5.86 26.56
CA THR A 133 -6.15 -6.94 27.55
C THR A 133 -7.37 -6.72 28.46
N GLY A 134 -8.55 -6.96 27.91
CA GLY A 134 -9.82 -6.95 28.64
C GLY A 134 -10.26 -8.38 28.95
N LYS A 135 -9.90 -8.87 30.14
CA LYS A 135 -10.59 -9.99 30.80
C LYS A 135 -11.97 -9.56 31.27
#